data_AF-A0A6P6MZJ4-F1
#
_entry.id   AF-A0A6P6MZJ4-F1
#
_cell.length_a   1.000
_cell.length_b   1.000
_cell.length_c   1.000
_cell.angle_alpha   90.00
_cell.angle_beta   90.00
_cell.angle_gamma   90.00
#
_symmetry.space_group_name_H-M   'P 1'
#
loop_
_entity.id
_entity.type
_entity.pdbx_description
1 polymer ?
#
loop_
_entity_poly.entity_id
_entity_poly.type
_entity_poly.pdbx_seq_one_letter_code
_entity_poly.pdbx_strand_id
1 'polypeptide(L)'
;MLLAQQLHPGLWKEYGRDDLNGAPRQNWSNNCGVFVLMYTLYVVMGGVFDFSESDMAAARRWWCLLLLTNNPVKSDAERKLLRKRRKEMKTGELEKEAEADYISKMPPEILRHILLNVVKEDGDVAFFRLSLMCWLFHDVVCDASFRKDAHLAWLDSVVNWSAYSSDYKEMYRVPYKVTSCLCCGDLFKDFPPGYIGDGRKGILRAFYSTKEFECYCSADCFICDGNHYSPKDNNL
;
A
#
# COMPACT_ATOMS: atom_id res chain seq x y z
N MET A 1 20.47 8.91 17.42
CA MET A 1 21.45 8.97 18.53
C MET A 1 20.86 9.18 19.93
N LEU A 2 19.62 9.67 20.10
CA LEU A 2 19.03 9.97 21.43
C LEU A 2 18.65 8.75 22.29
N LEU A 3 18.17 7.65 21.68
CA LEU A 3 17.64 6.49 22.44
C LEU A 3 18.73 5.64 23.11
N ALA A 4 19.88 5.45 22.45
CA ALA A 4 20.95 4.58 22.95
C ALA A 4 21.61 5.15 24.22
N GLN A 5 21.79 6.47 24.27
CA GLN A 5 22.32 7.17 25.46
C GLN A 5 21.37 7.11 26.66
N GLN A 6 20.06 6.99 26.42
CA GLN A 6 19.06 6.81 27.48
C GLN A 6 19.07 5.39 28.06
N LEU A 7 19.47 4.38 27.29
CA LEU A 7 19.54 2.97 27.73
C LEU A 7 20.82 2.67 28.51
N HIS A 8 21.96 3.17 28.06
CA HIS A 8 23.22 3.06 28.77
C HIS A 8 24.13 4.26 28.43
N PRO A 9 24.57 5.06 29.43
CA PRO A 9 25.53 6.13 29.18
C PRO A 9 26.87 5.52 28.77
N GLY A 10 27.42 5.93 27.62
CA GLY A 10 28.68 5.39 27.13
C GLY A 10 28.99 5.77 25.69
N LEU A 11 30.17 5.33 25.24
CA LEU A 11 30.59 5.46 23.84
C LEU A 11 29.88 4.38 23.01
N TRP A 12 28.92 4.82 22.21
CA TRP A 12 28.24 3.97 21.24
C TRP A 12 28.98 4.05 19.92
N LYS A 13 29.27 2.88 19.33
CA LYS A 13 29.75 2.79 17.95
C LYS A 13 28.61 2.25 17.10
N GLU A 14 28.23 3.03 16.10
CA GLU A 14 27.27 2.59 15.10
C GLU A 14 27.98 1.67 14.11
N TYR A 15 27.36 0.54 13.83
CA TYR A 15 27.80 -0.39 12.79
C TYR A 15 26.76 -0.36 11.69
N GLY A 16 27.21 0.06 10.51
CA GLY A 16 26.42 0.03 9.30
C GLY A 16 26.58 -1.29 8.57
N ARG A 17 25.96 -1.36 7.41
CA ARG A 17 26.04 -2.51 6.51
C ARG A 17 27.48 -2.83 6.09
N ASP A 18 28.28 -1.80 5.83
CA ASP A 18 29.65 -1.99 5.32
C ASP A 18 30.60 -2.55 6.38
N ASP A 19 30.19 -2.53 7.66
CA ASP A 19 30.89 -3.21 8.75
C ASP A 19 30.54 -4.71 8.84
N LEU A 20 29.46 -5.15 8.20
CA LEU A 20 29.04 -6.55 8.14
C LEU A 20 29.70 -7.24 6.94
N ASN A 21 30.96 -7.63 7.11
CA ASN A 21 31.73 -8.32 6.08
C ASN A 21 30.98 -9.55 5.52
N GLY A 22 30.82 -9.58 4.19
CA GLY A 22 30.18 -10.69 3.48
C GLY A 22 28.65 -10.72 3.56
N ALA A 23 27.98 -9.72 4.15
CA ALA A 23 26.53 -9.69 4.22
C ALA A 23 25.89 -9.64 2.81
N PRO A 24 25.07 -10.64 2.43
CA PRO A 24 24.50 -10.76 1.09
C PRO A 24 23.52 -9.63 0.80
N ARG A 25 23.54 -9.10 -0.42
CA ARG A 25 22.62 -8.00 -0.80
C ARG A 25 21.31 -8.56 -1.34
N GLN A 26 20.20 -8.01 -0.84
CA GLN A 26 18.91 -8.15 -1.49
C GLN A 26 18.85 -7.22 -2.71
N ASN A 27 18.36 -7.71 -3.84
CA ASN A 27 18.05 -6.91 -5.02
C ASN A 27 16.60 -6.37 -4.96
N TRP A 28 16.01 -6.03 -6.11
CA TRP A 28 14.66 -5.48 -6.26
C TRP A 28 13.57 -6.53 -5.99
N SER A 29 13.54 -7.13 -4.79
CA SER A 29 12.59 -8.17 -4.39
C SER A 29 11.80 -7.80 -3.14
N ASN A 30 10.80 -8.61 -2.80
CA ASN A 30 9.98 -8.47 -1.60
C ASN A 30 10.49 -9.31 -0.40
N ASN A 31 11.79 -9.65 -0.39
CA ASN A 31 12.40 -10.53 0.61
C ASN A 31 13.00 -9.80 1.83
N CYS A 32 12.82 -8.48 1.95
CA CYS A 32 13.48 -7.66 2.98
C CYS A 32 13.26 -8.19 4.40
N GLY A 33 12.05 -8.63 4.72
CA GLY A 33 11.74 -9.23 6.02
C GLY A 33 12.51 -10.52 6.29
N VAL A 34 12.65 -11.41 5.30
CA VAL A 34 13.39 -12.67 5.44
C VAL A 34 14.90 -12.41 5.55
N PHE A 35 15.42 -11.43 4.81
CA PHE A 35 16.81 -10.98 4.96
C PHE A 35 17.10 -10.49 6.38
N VAL A 36 16.23 -9.68 6.99
CA VAL A 36 16.40 -9.23 8.38
C VAL A 36 16.41 -10.41 9.36
N LEU A 37 15.54 -11.41 9.16
CA LEU A 37 15.54 -12.62 10.01
C LEU A 37 16.84 -13.41 9.87
N MET A 38 17.33 -13.58 8.65
CA MET A 38 18.58 -14.29 8.38
C MET A 38 19.79 -13.53 8.95
N TYR A 39 19.85 -12.19 8.78
CA TYR A 39 20.91 -11.40 9.40
C TYR A 39 20.91 -11.54 10.92
N THR A 40 19.74 -11.43 11.53
CA THR A 40 19.60 -11.54 12.99
C THR A 40 20.06 -12.91 13.47
N LEU A 41 19.66 -13.99 12.79
CA LEU A 41 20.08 -15.34 13.12
C LEU A 41 21.61 -15.49 13.10
N TYR A 42 22.26 -15.05 12.02
CA TYR A 42 23.70 -15.20 11.87
C TYR A 42 24.48 -14.31 12.85
N VAL A 43 24.01 -13.09 13.09
CA VAL A 43 24.62 -12.18 14.08
C VAL A 43 24.53 -12.78 15.49
N VAL A 44 23.35 -13.31 15.88
CA VAL A 44 23.15 -13.94 17.20
C VAL A 44 23.98 -15.21 17.35
N MET A 45 24.12 -15.99 16.28
CA MET A 45 24.91 -17.23 16.27
C MET A 45 26.41 -16.98 16.12
N GLY A 46 26.85 -15.74 15.85
CA GLY A 46 28.24 -15.42 15.52
C GLY A 46 28.73 -16.09 14.23
N GLY A 47 27.82 -16.38 13.31
CA GLY A 47 28.11 -17.08 12.05
C GLY A 47 28.54 -16.15 10.91
N VAL A 48 29.28 -16.70 9.95
CA VAL A 48 29.62 -16.01 8.69
C VAL A 48 28.45 -16.14 7.73
N PHE A 49 28.04 -15.05 7.09
CA PHE A 49 26.95 -15.08 6.12
C PHE A 49 27.33 -15.92 4.88
N ASP A 50 26.64 -17.03 4.67
CA ASP A 50 26.80 -17.95 3.53
C ASP A 50 25.52 -18.12 2.71
N PHE A 51 24.46 -17.36 3.04
CA PHE A 51 23.19 -17.38 2.32
C PHE A 51 23.16 -16.37 1.17
N SER A 52 22.25 -16.59 0.22
CA SER A 52 22.03 -15.73 -0.94
C SER A 52 20.54 -15.48 -1.18
N GLU A 53 20.21 -14.62 -2.15
CA GLU A 53 18.82 -14.31 -2.46
C GLU A 53 18.04 -15.51 -3.03
N SER A 54 18.70 -16.45 -3.72
CA SER A 54 18.05 -17.67 -4.20
C SER A 54 17.55 -18.57 -3.06
N ASP A 55 18.13 -18.45 -1.87
CA ASP A 55 17.77 -19.26 -0.71
C ASP A 55 16.51 -18.75 0.00
N MET A 56 16.03 -17.55 -0.32
CA MET A 56 14.94 -16.89 0.41
C MET A 56 13.63 -17.68 0.40
N ALA A 57 13.34 -18.41 -0.68
CA ALA A 57 12.16 -19.27 -0.74
C ALA A 57 12.26 -20.45 0.25
N ALA A 58 13.44 -21.07 0.33
CA ALA A 58 13.71 -22.15 1.28
C ALA A 58 13.75 -21.63 2.72
N ALA A 59 14.42 -20.51 2.96
CA ALA A 59 14.49 -19.86 4.26
C ALA A 59 13.09 -19.47 4.77
N ARG A 60 12.24 -18.91 3.91
CA ARG A 60 10.85 -18.58 4.25
C ARG A 60 10.06 -19.83 4.66
N ARG A 61 10.17 -20.92 3.89
CA ARG A 61 9.51 -22.19 4.23
C ARG A 61 10.03 -22.75 5.56
N TRP A 62 11.34 -22.72 5.78
CA TRP A 62 11.98 -23.18 7.01
C TRP A 62 11.49 -22.38 8.23
N TRP A 63 11.47 -21.05 8.15
CA TRP A 63 10.92 -20.19 9.21
C TRP A 63 9.44 -20.47 9.48
N CYS A 64 8.63 -20.66 8.44
CA CYS A 64 7.22 -21.04 8.61
C CYS A 64 7.07 -22.38 9.33
N LEU A 65 7.84 -23.40 8.95
CA LEU A 65 7.82 -24.70 9.61
C LEU A 65 8.24 -24.58 11.08
N LEU A 66 9.34 -23.89 11.36
CA LEU A 66 9.81 -23.64 12.72
C LEU A 66 8.74 -22.94 13.58
N LEU A 67 8.08 -21.93 13.02
CA LEU A 67 6.99 -21.22 13.70
C LEU A 67 5.79 -22.14 13.96
N LEU A 68 5.39 -22.96 12.98
CA LEU A 68 4.27 -23.90 13.13
C LEU A 68 4.56 -25.02 14.13
N THR A 69 5.80 -25.51 14.18
CA THR A 69 6.22 -26.52 15.15
C THR A 69 6.20 -25.97 16.58
N ASN A 70 6.69 -24.74 16.78
CA ASN A 70 6.78 -24.13 18.11
C ASN A 70 5.49 -23.43 18.55
N ASN A 71 4.65 -23.05 17.58
CA ASN A 71 3.39 -22.35 17.80
C ASN A 71 2.30 -23.06 17.00
N PRO A 72 1.85 -24.24 17.45
CA PRO A 72 0.87 -25.02 16.74
C PRO A 72 -0.35 -24.17 16.42
N VAL A 73 -0.82 -24.33 15.18
CA VAL A 73 -2.00 -23.64 14.68
C VAL A 73 -3.18 -24.04 15.55
N LYS A 74 -3.64 -23.08 16.36
CA LYS A 74 -4.87 -23.20 17.13
C LYS A 74 -6.03 -23.47 16.18
N SER A 75 -6.97 -24.31 16.62
CA SER A 75 -8.18 -24.60 15.86
C SER A 75 -8.97 -23.32 15.57
N ASP A 76 -9.81 -23.35 14.53
CA ASP A 76 -10.64 -22.18 14.21
C ASP A 76 -11.60 -21.81 15.35
N ALA A 77 -12.05 -22.79 16.13
CA ALA A 77 -12.85 -22.56 17.32
C ALA A 77 -12.05 -21.77 18.39
N GLU A 78 -10.82 -22.19 18.68
CA GLU A 78 -9.94 -21.49 19.62
C GLU A 78 -9.55 -20.10 19.13
N ARG A 79 -9.29 -19.93 17.83
CA ARG A 79 -9.02 -18.62 17.22
C ARG A 79 -10.22 -17.69 17.37
N LYS A 80 -11.44 -18.17 17.13
CA LYS A 80 -12.68 -17.39 17.34
C LYS A 80 -12.87 -17.02 18.81
N LEU A 81 -12.65 -17.95 19.74
CA LEU A 81 -12.70 -17.72 21.19
C LEU A 81 -11.65 -16.71 21.68
N LEU A 82 -10.41 -16.79 21.18
CA LEU A 82 -9.36 -15.82 21.49
C LEU A 82 -9.66 -14.44 20.91
N ARG A 83 -10.22 -14.36 19.70
CA ARG A 83 -10.71 -13.09 19.12
C ARG A 83 -11.84 -12.51 19.95
N LYS A 84 -12.79 -13.34 20.42
CA LYS A 84 -13.89 -12.91 21.30
C LYS A 84 -13.36 -12.39 22.64
N ARG A 85 -12.49 -13.13 23.32
CA ARG A 85 -11.85 -12.70 24.58
C ARG A 85 -11.02 -11.43 24.43
N ARG A 86 -10.26 -11.28 23.34
CA ARG A 86 -9.52 -10.04 23.06
C ARG A 86 -10.47 -8.86 22.84
N LYS A 87 -11.61 -9.06 22.16
CA LYS A 87 -12.64 -8.02 22.02
C LYS A 87 -13.22 -7.65 23.38
N GLU A 88 -13.59 -8.62 24.21
CA GLU A 88 -14.14 -8.40 25.55
C GLU A 88 -13.15 -7.68 26.49
N MET A 89 -11.87 -8.07 26.48
CA MET A 89 -10.80 -7.35 27.20
C MET A 89 -10.61 -5.93 26.67
N LYS A 90 -10.59 -5.75 25.34
CA LYS A 90 -10.44 -4.44 24.71
C LYS A 90 -11.65 -3.55 24.98
N THR A 91 -12.87 -4.10 25.05
CA THR A 91 -14.07 -3.39 25.49
C THR A 91 -13.95 -2.93 26.94
N GLY A 92 -13.43 -3.77 27.85
CA GLY A 92 -13.19 -3.38 29.25
C GLY A 92 -12.05 -2.38 29.45
N GLU A 93 -11.06 -2.34 28.56
CA GLU A 93 -10.00 -1.31 28.54
C GLU A 93 -10.48 0.00 27.90
N LEU A 94 -11.29 -0.06 26.83
CA LEU A 94 -11.94 1.08 26.19
C LEU A 94 -12.89 1.83 27.13
N GLU A 95 -13.53 1.13 28.07
CA GLU A 95 -14.36 1.75 29.11
C GLU A 95 -13.54 2.61 30.10
N LYS A 96 -12.22 2.42 30.20
CA LYS A 96 -11.31 3.23 31.05
C LYS A 96 -10.64 4.40 30.33
N GLU A 97 -10.57 4.41 28.99
CA GLU A 97 -9.95 5.47 28.18
C GLU A 97 -10.96 6.48 27.59
N ALA A 98 -12.20 6.51 28.10
CA ALA A 98 -13.29 7.30 27.54
C ALA A 98 -13.14 8.84 27.57
N GLU A 99 -12.04 9.38 28.10
CA GLU A 99 -11.88 10.82 28.33
C GLU A 99 -11.29 11.62 27.15
N ALA A 100 -10.84 10.98 26.06
CA ALA A 100 -10.35 11.74 24.89
C ALA A 100 -10.58 11.09 23.51
N ASP A 101 -11.67 10.34 23.30
CA ASP A 101 -12.00 9.82 21.97
C ASP A 101 -12.74 10.86 21.11
N TYR A 102 -12.00 11.85 20.62
CA TYR A 102 -12.52 12.88 19.72
C TYR A 102 -12.78 12.36 18.30
N ILE A 103 -12.09 11.31 17.86
CA ILE A 103 -12.18 10.79 16.49
C ILE A 103 -13.44 9.92 16.33
N SER A 104 -13.74 9.01 17.25
CA SER A 104 -14.95 8.19 17.14
C SER A 104 -16.23 8.98 17.45
N LYS A 105 -16.11 10.12 18.13
CA LYS A 105 -17.22 11.06 18.39
C LYS A 105 -17.35 12.15 17.32
N MET A 106 -16.41 12.21 16.36
CA MET A 106 -16.46 13.20 15.28
C MET A 106 -17.64 12.92 14.34
N PRO A 107 -18.43 13.94 13.97
CA PRO A 107 -19.45 13.77 12.95
C PRO A 107 -18.86 13.16 11.66
N PRO A 108 -19.48 12.11 11.08
CA PRO A 108 -18.95 11.41 9.92
C PRO A 108 -18.58 12.33 8.76
N GLU A 109 -19.32 13.42 8.57
CA GLU A 109 -19.08 14.35 7.45
C GLU A 109 -17.85 15.23 7.64
N ILE A 110 -17.53 15.59 8.89
CA ILE A 110 -16.31 16.32 9.20
C ILE A 110 -15.11 15.39 8.98
N LEU A 111 -15.22 14.15 9.44
CA LEU A 111 -14.18 13.16 9.23
C LEU A 111 -13.96 12.90 7.73
N ARG A 112 -15.05 12.69 6.97
CA ARG A 112 -15.02 12.52 5.52
C ARG A 112 -14.32 13.69 4.84
N HIS A 113 -14.59 14.93 5.24
CA HIS A 113 -13.94 16.11 4.69
C HIS A 113 -12.44 16.18 5.00
N ILE A 114 -12.04 15.87 6.24
CA ILE A 114 -10.64 15.81 6.65
C ILE A 114 -9.90 14.76 5.82
N LEU A 115 -10.43 13.55 5.75
CA LEU A 115 -9.81 12.45 4.99
C LEU A 115 -9.72 12.77 3.49
N LEU A 116 -10.73 13.44 2.93
CA LEU A 116 -10.68 13.90 1.54
C LEU A 116 -9.52 14.87 1.31
N ASN A 117 -9.28 15.80 2.24
CA ASN A 117 -8.15 16.73 2.14
C ASN A 117 -6.81 15.99 2.21
N VAL A 118 -6.67 15.01 3.12
CA VAL A 118 -5.46 14.17 3.19
C VAL A 118 -5.23 13.44 1.87
N VAL A 119 -6.26 12.83 1.29
CA VAL A 119 -6.15 12.13 -0.01
C VAL A 119 -5.76 13.10 -1.13
N LYS A 120 -6.28 14.32 -1.14
CA LYS A 120 -5.92 15.32 -2.17
C LYS A 120 -4.46 15.76 -2.05
N GLU A 121 -3.91 15.85 -0.85
CA GLU A 121 -2.51 16.26 -0.63
C GLU A 121 -1.53 15.11 -0.89
N ASP A 122 -1.80 13.94 -0.32
CA ASP A 122 -0.88 12.79 -0.37
C ASP A 122 -1.09 11.91 -1.61
N GLY A 123 -2.26 11.99 -2.24
CA GLY A 123 -2.64 11.21 -3.43
C GLY A 123 -3.14 9.81 -3.10
N ASP A 124 -3.10 8.92 -4.10
CA ASP A 124 -3.65 7.57 -4.05
C ASP A 124 -3.02 6.71 -2.95
N VAL A 125 -1.76 6.98 -2.58
CA VAL A 125 -1.07 6.30 -1.46
C VAL A 125 -1.75 6.55 -0.10
N ALA A 126 -2.52 7.64 0.03
CA ALA A 126 -3.25 7.95 1.24
C ALA A 126 -4.37 6.94 1.51
N PHE A 127 -5.03 6.40 0.47
CA PHE A 127 -6.07 5.38 0.65
C PHE A 127 -5.53 4.19 1.43
N PHE A 128 -4.37 3.67 1.05
CA PHE A 128 -3.75 2.54 1.75
C PHE A 128 -3.38 2.89 3.19
N ARG A 129 -2.72 4.04 3.40
CA ARG A 129 -2.29 4.47 4.75
C ARG A 129 -3.47 4.65 5.68
N LEU A 130 -4.53 5.32 5.21
CA LEU A 130 -5.74 5.59 5.99
C LEU A 130 -6.51 4.30 6.28
N SER A 131 -6.61 3.38 5.31
CA SER A 131 -7.24 2.06 5.52
C SER A 131 -6.58 1.21 6.61
N LEU A 132 -5.30 1.45 6.89
CA LEU A 132 -4.56 0.70 7.92
C LEU A 132 -4.63 1.33 9.31
N MET A 133 -5.12 2.56 9.44
CA MET A 133 -5.11 3.27 10.73
C MET A 133 -6.16 2.72 11.70
N CYS A 134 -7.43 2.70 11.29
CA CYS A 134 -8.52 2.17 12.09
C CYS A 134 -9.72 1.79 11.19
N TRP A 135 -10.64 1.01 11.76
CA TRP A 135 -11.86 0.55 11.07
C TRP A 135 -12.73 1.70 10.55
N LEU A 136 -12.89 2.78 11.31
CA LEU A 136 -13.67 3.94 10.91
C LEU A 136 -13.08 4.61 9.65
N PHE A 137 -11.76 4.77 9.59
CA PHE A 137 -11.09 5.39 8.44
C PHE A 137 -11.16 4.46 7.23
N HIS A 138 -10.90 3.16 7.44
CA HIS A 138 -11.05 2.13 6.44
C HIS A 138 -12.43 2.19 5.79
N ASP A 139 -13.51 2.24 6.57
CA ASP A 139 -14.87 2.25 6.04
C ASP A 139 -15.15 3.51 5.21
N VAL A 140 -14.65 4.67 5.65
CA VAL A 140 -14.79 5.92 4.89
C VAL A 140 -14.01 5.86 3.57
N VAL A 141 -12.73 5.45 3.57
CA VAL A 141 -11.90 5.50 2.36
C VAL A 141 -12.15 4.33 1.39
N CYS A 142 -12.74 3.25 1.88
CA CYS A 142 -13.20 2.13 1.05
C CYS A 142 -14.60 2.37 0.46
N ASP A 143 -15.34 3.36 0.95
CA ASP A 143 -16.63 3.72 0.39
C ASP A 143 -16.51 4.24 -1.07
N ALA A 144 -17.42 3.76 -1.92
CA ALA A 144 -17.40 4.07 -3.35
C ALA A 144 -17.72 5.55 -3.62
N SER A 145 -18.60 6.18 -2.83
CA SER A 145 -18.93 7.60 -2.98
C SER A 145 -17.74 8.47 -2.59
N PHE A 146 -17.01 8.11 -1.53
CA PHE A 146 -15.81 8.83 -1.12
C PHE A 146 -14.72 8.77 -2.19
N ARG A 147 -14.46 7.59 -2.76
CA ARG A 147 -13.48 7.41 -3.86
C ARG A 147 -13.85 8.21 -5.10
N LYS A 148 -15.14 8.24 -5.44
CA LYS A 148 -15.66 9.07 -6.52
C LYS A 148 -15.42 10.56 -6.25
N ASP A 149 -15.74 11.04 -5.06
CA ASP A 149 -15.55 12.45 -4.70
C ASP A 149 -14.07 12.85 -4.70
N ALA A 150 -13.20 12.00 -4.17
CA ALA A 150 -11.76 12.21 -4.18
C ALA A 150 -11.22 12.29 -5.62
N HIS A 151 -11.69 11.41 -6.50
CA HIS A 151 -11.30 11.42 -7.91
C HIS A 151 -11.75 12.68 -8.64
N LEU A 152 -13.02 13.05 -8.51
CA LEU A 152 -13.57 14.25 -9.15
C LEU A 152 -12.87 15.50 -8.63
N ALA A 153 -12.57 15.56 -7.33
CA ALA A 153 -11.81 16.65 -6.74
C ALA A 153 -10.36 16.73 -7.27
N TRP A 154 -9.74 15.60 -7.58
CA TRP A 154 -8.44 15.57 -8.26
C TRP A 154 -8.55 16.04 -9.72
N LEU A 155 -9.53 15.54 -10.48
CA LEU A 155 -9.81 15.97 -11.85
C LEU A 155 -10.04 17.49 -11.95
N ASP A 156 -10.85 18.04 -11.05
CA ASP A 156 -11.11 19.48 -10.93
C ASP A 156 -9.84 20.30 -10.58
N SER A 157 -8.79 19.65 -10.06
CA SER A 157 -7.51 20.31 -9.75
C SER A 157 -6.54 20.35 -10.92
N VAL A 158 -6.69 19.47 -11.92
CA VAL A 158 -5.79 19.36 -13.07
C VAL A 158 -6.42 19.82 -14.38
N VAL A 159 -7.75 19.96 -14.43
CA VAL A 159 -8.50 20.42 -15.61
C VAL A 159 -9.40 21.60 -15.26
N ASN A 160 -9.32 22.68 -16.05
CA ASN A 160 -10.31 23.74 -15.98
C ASN A 160 -11.55 23.40 -16.82
N TRP A 161 -12.52 22.72 -16.20
CA TRP A 161 -13.73 22.28 -16.89
C TRP A 161 -14.58 23.43 -17.47
N SER A 162 -14.45 24.67 -16.99
CA SER A 162 -15.22 25.78 -17.59
C SER A 162 -14.85 26.08 -19.04
N ALA A 163 -13.66 25.65 -19.47
CA ALA A 163 -13.15 25.87 -20.83
C ALA A 163 -13.68 24.85 -21.86
N TYR A 164 -14.42 23.82 -21.44
CA TYR A 164 -14.85 22.71 -22.29
C TYR A 164 -16.37 22.62 -22.43
N SER A 165 -16.84 22.01 -23.53
CA SER A 165 -18.27 21.77 -23.81
C SER A 165 -18.91 20.78 -22.82
N SER A 166 -20.25 20.72 -22.80
CA SER A 166 -21.01 19.72 -22.04
C SER A 166 -20.57 18.29 -22.40
N ASP A 167 -20.48 18.01 -23.69
CA ASP A 167 -20.23 16.68 -24.21
C ASP A 167 -18.83 16.19 -23.82
N TYR A 168 -17.85 17.11 -23.80
CA TYR A 168 -16.51 16.81 -23.32
C TYR A 168 -16.51 16.45 -21.82
N LYS A 169 -17.29 17.17 -21.00
CA LYS A 169 -17.38 16.86 -19.55
C LYS A 169 -18.03 15.50 -19.31
N GLU A 170 -19.07 15.17 -20.07
CA GLU A 170 -19.75 13.87 -19.96
C GLU A 170 -18.83 12.71 -20.34
N MET A 171 -17.91 12.93 -21.27
CA MET A 171 -16.94 11.92 -21.68
C MET A 171 -15.78 11.77 -20.69
N TYR A 172 -15.25 12.88 -20.17
CA TYR A 172 -13.95 12.90 -19.47
C TYR A 172 -14.01 13.18 -17.97
N ARG A 173 -15.10 13.75 -17.44
CA ARG A 173 -15.28 14.06 -16.02
C ARG A 173 -16.14 13.01 -15.32
N VAL A 174 -15.72 11.75 -15.43
CA VAL A 174 -16.45 10.58 -14.94
C VAL A 174 -15.62 9.75 -13.96
N PRO A 175 -16.25 8.90 -13.13
CA PRO A 175 -15.51 8.03 -12.21
C PRO A 175 -14.66 6.98 -12.95
N TYR A 176 -13.50 6.66 -12.41
CA TYR A 176 -12.68 5.55 -12.90
C TYR A 176 -13.25 4.18 -12.49
N LYS A 177 -12.90 3.14 -13.24
CA LYS A 177 -13.07 1.73 -12.82
C LYS A 177 -11.75 1.19 -12.31
N VAL A 178 -11.80 0.26 -11.36
CA VAL A 178 -10.61 -0.49 -10.93
C VAL A 178 -10.68 -1.87 -11.57
N THR A 179 -9.67 -2.22 -12.34
CA THR A 179 -9.55 -3.53 -12.99
C THR A 179 -8.21 -4.18 -12.66
N SER A 180 -8.13 -5.50 -12.81
CA SER A 180 -6.91 -6.28 -12.61
C SER A 180 -6.15 -6.45 -13.91
N CYS A 181 -4.83 -6.25 -13.88
CA CYS A 181 -3.97 -6.49 -15.03
C CYS A 181 -3.88 -7.99 -15.36
N LEU A 182 -4.01 -8.36 -16.63
CA LEU A 182 -3.88 -9.77 -17.07
C LEU A 182 -2.47 -10.34 -16.90
N CYS A 183 -1.44 -9.51 -17.02
CA CYS A 183 -0.04 -9.93 -16.89
C CYS A 183 0.40 -10.05 -15.42
N CYS A 184 0.33 -8.96 -14.64
CA CYS A 184 0.86 -8.96 -13.26
C CYS A 184 -0.20 -9.21 -12.17
N GLY A 185 -1.50 -9.15 -12.50
CA GLY A 185 -2.58 -9.27 -11.53
C GLY A 185 -2.85 -8.01 -10.68
N ASP A 186 -2.05 -6.96 -10.83
CA ASP A 186 -2.21 -5.73 -10.04
C ASP A 186 -3.49 -4.97 -10.41
N LEU A 187 -4.08 -4.31 -9.42
CA LEU A 187 -5.24 -3.45 -9.60
C LEU A 187 -4.81 -2.06 -10.10
N PHE A 188 -5.47 -1.57 -11.15
CA PHE A 188 -5.19 -0.25 -11.72
C PHE A 188 -6.49 0.49 -12.11
N LYS A 189 -6.38 1.81 -12.30
CA LYS A 189 -7.49 2.65 -12.76
C LYS A 189 -7.63 2.51 -14.27
N ASP A 190 -8.76 1.96 -14.72
CA ASP A 190 -9.07 1.71 -16.13
C ASP A 190 -10.23 2.61 -16.56
N PHE A 191 -9.91 3.69 -17.28
CA PHE A 191 -10.92 4.53 -17.94
C PHE A 191 -10.35 5.38 -19.08
N PRO A 192 -10.14 4.79 -20.26
CA PRO A 192 -9.87 5.53 -21.48
C PRO A 192 -11.19 5.89 -22.22
N PRO A 193 -11.26 7.07 -22.85
CA PRO A 193 -10.23 8.09 -22.82
C PRO A 193 -10.30 8.86 -21.48
N GLY A 194 -9.16 9.29 -20.95
CA GLY A 194 -9.13 9.78 -19.57
C GLY A 194 -7.76 10.21 -19.06
N TYR A 195 -7.73 10.67 -17.82
CA TYR A 195 -6.54 11.23 -17.18
C TYR A 195 -5.87 10.22 -16.25
N ILE A 196 -4.54 10.22 -16.23
CA ILE A 196 -3.72 9.49 -15.26
C ILE A 196 -2.93 10.45 -14.40
N GLY A 197 -2.91 10.16 -13.11
CA GLY A 197 -2.03 10.74 -12.12
C GLY A 197 -1.95 9.84 -10.90
N ASP A 198 -1.25 10.28 -9.88
CA ASP A 198 -1.22 9.62 -8.57
C ASP A 198 -2.26 10.20 -7.61
N GLY A 199 -3.26 10.93 -8.12
CA GLY A 199 -4.33 11.52 -7.32
C GLY A 199 -3.92 12.74 -6.49
N ARG A 200 -2.64 13.14 -6.48
CA ARG A 200 -2.21 14.38 -5.80
C ARG A 200 -2.73 15.59 -6.54
N LYS A 201 -3.19 16.57 -5.77
CA LYS A 201 -3.73 17.83 -6.27
C LYS A 201 -2.73 18.50 -7.22
N GLY A 202 -3.19 18.82 -8.43
CA GLY A 202 -2.38 19.50 -9.44
C GLY A 202 -1.35 18.61 -10.16
N ILE A 203 -1.23 17.32 -9.81
CA ILE A 203 -0.28 16.41 -10.47
C ILE A 203 -1.02 15.58 -11.52
N LEU A 204 -0.75 15.91 -12.78
CA LEU A 204 -1.15 15.14 -13.95
C LEU A 204 0.07 14.43 -14.52
N ARG A 205 -0.04 13.11 -14.78
CA ARG A 205 1.03 12.34 -15.42
C ARG A 205 0.82 12.20 -16.93
N ALA A 206 -0.40 11.88 -17.35
CA ALA A 206 -0.73 11.68 -18.76
C ALA A 206 -2.24 11.80 -19.03
N PHE A 207 -2.59 11.95 -20.30
CA PHE A 207 -3.96 11.86 -20.81
C PHE A 207 -3.99 10.84 -21.95
N TYR A 208 -4.90 9.87 -21.87
CA TYR A 208 -5.14 8.88 -22.91
C TYR A 208 -6.32 9.29 -23.78
N SER A 209 -6.12 9.39 -25.09
CA SER A 209 -7.20 9.58 -26.06
C SER A 209 -7.87 8.28 -26.48
N THR A 210 -7.22 7.13 -26.27
CA THR A 210 -7.72 5.79 -26.61
C THR A 210 -7.23 4.74 -25.61
N LYS A 211 -7.90 3.59 -25.56
CA LYS A 211 -7.47 2.43 -24.77
C LYS A 211 -6.34 1.72 -25.52
N GLU A 212 -5.10 2.14 -25.32
CA GLU A 212 -3.96 1.56 -26.05
C GLU A 212 -3.71 0.08 -25.68
N PHE A 213 -3.95 -0.31 -24.42
CA PHE A 213 -3.65 -1.65 -23.91
C PHE A 213 -4.77 -2.18 -22.99
N GLU A 214 -5.81 -2.76 -23.59
CA GLU A 214 -6.98 -3.21 -22.82
C GLU A 214 -6.64 -4.31 -21.81
N CYS A 215 -7.04 -4.12 -20.56
CA CYS A 215 -6.79 -5.04 -19.42
C CYS A 215 -5.32 -5.12 -18.96
N TYR A 216 -4.47 -4.17 -19.35
CA TYR A 216 -3.09 -4.08 -18.87
C TYR A 216 -2.83 -2.75 -18.18
N CYS A 217 -2.07 -2.78 -17.07
CA CYS A 217 -1.77 -1.57 -16.29
C CYS A 217 -0.68 -0.69 -16.94
N SER A 218 0.04 -1.21 -17.93
CA SER A 218 1.13 -0.53 -18.62
C SER A 218 1.42 -1.21 -19.96
N ALA A 219 2.09 -0.49 -20.85
CA ALA A 219 2.64 -1.05 -22.09
C ALA A 219 3.64 -2.19 -21.80
N ASP A 220 4.43 -2.07 -20.73
CA ASP A 220 5.38 -3.12 -20.32
C ASP A 220 4.65 -4.42 -19.99
N CYS A 221 3.57 -4.36 -19.20
CA CYS A 221 2.75 -5.53 -18.91
C CYS A 221 2.11 -6.13 -20.16
N PHE A 222 1.66 -5.29 -21.10
CA PHE A 222 1.11 -5.76 -22.38
C PHE A 222 2.15 -6.54 -23.19
N ILE A 223 3.37 -6.00 -23.30
CA ILE A 223 4.47 -6.62 -24.05
C ILE A 223 5.01 -7.86 -23.33
N CYS A 224 5.14 -7.82 -22.01
CA CYS A 224 5.58 -8.96 -21.19
C CYS A 224 4.64 -10.16 -21.29
N ASP A 225 3.34 -9.92 -21.51
CA ASP A 225 2.36 -10.98 -21.74
C ASP A 225 2.43 -11.59 -23.17
N GLY A 226 3.43 -11.18 -23.96
CA GLY A 226 3.70 -11.69 -25.30
C GLY A 226 2.97 -10.94 -26.41
N ASN A 227 2.23 -9.87 -26.11
CA ASN A 227 1.58 -9.06 -27.14
C ASN A 227 2.59 -8.16 -27.86
N HIS A 228 2.26 -7.76 -29.09
CA HIS A 228 3.11 -6.89 -29.90
C HIS A 228 2.42 -5.56 -30.13
N TYR A 229 3.13 -4.48 -29.82
CA TYR A 229 2.72 -3.12 -30.14
C TYR A 229 3.51 -2.62 -31.34
N SER A 230 2.80 -2.25 -32.42
CA SER A 230 3.39 -1.57 -33.58
C SER A 230 2.94 -0.11 -33.57
N PRO A 231 3.85 0.87 -33.40
CA PRO A 231 3.49 2.30 -33.34
C PRO A 231 2.90 2.89 -34.63
N LYS A 232 2.63 2.08 -35.66
CA LYS A 232 2.33 2.56 -37.02
C LYS A 232 0.85 2.83 -37.32
N ASP A 233 -0.07 2.55 -36.40
CA ASP A 233 -1.52 2.62 -36.71
C ASP A 233 -2.26 3.82 -36.09
N ASN A 234 -1.57 4.75 -35.43
CA ASN A 234 -2.18 5.94 -34.78
C ASN A 234 -2.04 7.26 -35.58
N ASN A 235 -1.93 7.20 -36.91
CA ASN A 235 -2.10 8.38 -37.76
C ASN A 235 -3.47 8.34 -38.45
N LEU A 236 -4.51 8.75 -37.72
CA LEU A 236 -5.78 9.25 -38.27
C LEU A 236 -6.36 10.29 -37.31
#